data_AF-A0A7S3UNE5-F1
#
_entry.id   AF-A0A7S3UNE5-F1
#
_cell.length_a   1.000
_cell.length_b   1.000
_cell.length_c   1.000
_cell.angle_alpha   90.00
_cell.angle_beta   90.00
_cell.angle_gamma   90.00
#
_symmetry.space_group_name_H-M   'P 1'
#
loop_
_entity.id
_entity.type
_entity.pdbx_description
1 polymer ?
#
loop_
_entity_poly.entity_id
_entity_poly.type
_entity_poly.pdbx_seq_one_letter_code
_entity_poly.pdbx_strand_id
1 'polypeptide(L)'
;STHLEGKPELVTHLVEGYARPESALLCGQMLREAARHPPLCALALRPELLRRFMGEFVQEASFDVASDAFATLRDLLTRHKDVAAAFLTAHYAEVFGLYNDRLLTSENYVTRRQSLKLLGELLLERANFNVMMQYISDKSNLKRVMIMMRDNSANIQFEAFHVFKVFVANPRKPAEVEAILLNNRDKLVAFLENFHNDKEDPQFIEEKQLLIATLKGLG
;
A
#
# COMPACT_ATOMS: atom_id res chain seq x y z
N SER A 1 19.65 1.46 25.76
CA SER A 1 19.64 1.42 24.28
C SER A 1 20.01 2.80 23.75
N THR A 2 21.25 3.25 23.96
CA THR A 2 21.62 4.68 23.82
C THR A 2 22.80 4.92 22.87
N HIS A 3 23.40 3.87 22.30
CA HIS A 3 24.56 4.00 21.40
C HIS A 3 24.17 4.26 19.93
N LEU A 4 22.99 3.76 19.50
CA LEU A 4 22.53 3.88 18.10
C LEU A 4 21.84 5.21 17.82
N GLU A 5 21.19 5.82 18.81
CA GLU A 5 20.52 7.12 18.68
C GLU A 5 21.51 8.26 18.37
N GLY A 6 22.79 8.09 18.72
CA GLY A 6 23.86 9.05 18.43
C GLY A 6 24.54 8.87 17.06
N LYS A 7 24.12 7.93 16.22
CA LYS A 7 24.75 7.63 14.91
C LYS A 7 23.71 7.48 13.79
N PRO A 8 22.97 8.55 13.42
CA PRO A 8 21.96 8.50 12.36
C PRO A 8 22.51 8.08 11.00
N GLU A 9 23.81 8.29 10.78
CA GLU A 9 24.55 7.84 9.62
C GLU A 9 24.46 6.32 9.43
N LEU A 10 24.44 5.53 10.52
CA LEU A 10 24.39 4.08 10.43
C LEU A 10 23.11 3.59 9.73
N VAL A 11 21.95 4.16 10.06
CA VAL A 11 20.68 3.82 9.40
C VAL A 11 20.74 4.12 7.91
N THR A 12 21.34 5.26 7.55
CA THR A 12 21.55 5.64 6.15
C THR A 12 22.43 4.60 5.45
N HIS A 13 23.56 4.23 6.04
CA HIS A 13 24.47 3.23 5.47
C HIS A 13 23.83 1.85 5.31
N LEU A 14 22.95 1.45 6.24
CA LEU A 14 22.21 0.20 6.15
C LEU A 14 21.19 0.21 4.99
N VAL A 15 20.49 1.33 4.78
CA VAL A 15 19.59 1.47 3.62
C VAL A 15 20.39 1.44 2.32
N GLU A 16 21.47 2.21 2.25
CA GLU A 16 22.38 2.27 1.11
C GLU A 16 23.05 0.92 0.79
N GLY A 17 23.14 0.04 1.78
CA GLY A 17 23.65 -1.33 1.61
C GLY A 17 22.85 -2.18 0.63
N TYR A 18 21.57 -1.87 0.38
CA TYR A 18 20.78 -2.54 -0.66
C TYR A 18 21.30 -2.29 -2.07
N ALA A 19 22.02 -1.19 -2.31
CA ALA A 19 22.64 -0.90 -3.61
C ALA A 19 23.81 -1.84 -3.95
N ARG A 20 24.21 -2.71 -3.02
CA ARG A 20 25.30 -3.67 -3.17
C ARG A 20 24.76 -5.09 -2.96
N PRO A 21 24.65 -5.90 -4.03
CA PRO A 21 24.04 -7.24 -3.94
C PRO A 21 24.63 -8.14 -2.85
N GLU A 22 25.94 -8.07 -2.63
CA GLU A 22 26.68 -8.89 -1.66
C GLU A 22 26.31 -8.58 -0.20
N SER A 23 25.93 -7.34 0.10
CA SER A 23 25.59 -6.89 1.45
C SER A 23 24.10 -6.67 1.67
N ALA A 24 23.29 -6.63 0.61
CA ALA A 24 21.89 -6.22 0.65
C ALA A 24 21.07 -6.94 1.72
N LEU A 25 21.12 -8.28 1.74
CA LEU A 25 20.33 -9.09 2.68
C LEU A 25 20.77 -8.90 4.14
N LEU A 26 22.08 -8.80 4.39
CA LEU A 26 22.61 -8.55 5.73
C LEU A 26 22.23 -7.16 6.22
N CYS A 27 22.36 -6.15 5.35
CA CYS A 27 21.95 -4.79 5.63
C CYS A 27 20.44 -4.70 5.92
N GLY A 28 19.61 -5.40 5.15
CA GLY A 28 18.17 -5.52 5.39
C GLY A 28 17.83 -6.11 6.76
N GLN A 29 18.49 -7.20 7.15
CA GLN A 29 18.32 -7.79 8.49
C GLN A 29 18.70 -6.81 9.60
N MET A 30 19.89 -6.20 9.51
CA MET A 30 20.35 -5.23 10.50
C MET A 30 19.45 -4.00 10.57
N LEU A 31 18.93 -3.55 9.43
CA LEU A 31 18.02 -2.41 9.35
C LEU A 31 16.67 -2.72 10.02
N ARG A 32 16.09 -3.91 9.79
CA ARG A 32 14.85 -4.32 10.46
C ARG A 32 15.03 -4.45 11.98
N GLU A 33 16.19 -4.92 12.44
CA GLU A 33 16.52 -4.93 13.87
C GLU A 33 16.64 -3.50 14.43
N ALA A 34 17.32 -2.58 13.72
CA ALA A 34 17.39 -1.18 14.11
C ALA A 34 16.00 -0.52 14.15
N ALA A 35 15.15 -0.80 13.15
CA ALA A 35 13.79 -0.28 13.02
C ALA A 35 12.85 -0.72 14.16
N ARG A 36 13.25 -1.68 15.01
CA ARG A 36 12.53 -1.98 16.25
C ARG A 36 12.48 -0.78 17.21
N HIS A 37 13.41 0.17 17.08
CA HIS A 37 13.41 1.42 17.84
C HIS A 37 12.72 2.55 17.03
N PRO A 38 11.68 3.22 17.57
CA PRO A 38 10.94 4.25 16.85
C PRO A 38 11.81 5.38 16.26
N PRO A 39 12.83 5.93 16.95
CA PRO A 39 13.69 6.97 16.37
C PRO A 39 14.47 6.49 15.14
N LEU A 40 14.94 5.25 15.16
CA LEU A 40 15.70 4.68 14.03
C LEU A 40 14.77 4.34 12.86
N CYS A 41 13.55 3.89 13.14
CA CYS A 41 12.52 3.73 12.11
C CYS A 41 12.20 5.06 11.43
N ALA A 42 12.02 6.14 12.20
CA ALA A 42 11.78 7.48 11.66
C ALA A 42 12.93 7.96 10.76
N LEU A 43 14.18 7.67 11.13
CA LEU A 43 15.34 7.98 10.30
C LEU A 43 15.37 7.20 8.98
N ALA A 44 14.94 5.94 9.00
CA ALA A 44 14.86 5.09 7.81
C ALA A 44 13.68 5.45 6.89
N LEU A 45 12.62 6.02 7.46
CA LEU A 45 11.45 6.50 6.72
C LEU A 45 11.68 7.81 5.98
N ARG A 46 12.79 8.52 6.20
CA ARG A 46 13.05 9.82 5.56
C ARG A 46 12.80 9.76 4.04
N PRO A 47 12.19 10.80 3.43
CA PRO A 47 11.70 10.74 2.06
C PRO A 47 12.75 10.29 1.03
N GLU A 48 14.00 10.74 1.18
CA GLU A 48 15.11 10.37 0.33
C GLU A 48 15.41 8.86 0.37
N LEU A 49 15.34 8.22 1.54
CA LEU A 49 15.59 6.79 1.71
C LEU A 49 14.40 5.96 1.26
N LEU A 50 13.18 6.42 1.58
CA LEU A 50 11.97 5.76 1.13
C LEU A 50 11.84 5.77 -0.40
N ARG A 51 12.29 6.85 -1.04
CA ARG A 51 12.38 6.94 -2.50
C ARG A 51 13.26 5.85 -3.09
N ARG A 52 14.40 5.57 -2.46
CA ARG A 52 15.30 4.49 -2.89
C ARG A 52 14.65 3.12 -2.74
N PHE A 53 13.96 2.87 -1.62
CA PHE A 53 13.21 1.62 -1.46
C PHE A 53 12.22 1.42 -2.60
N MET A 54 11.33 2.39 -2.83
CA MET A 54 10.24 2.22 -3.80
C MET A 54 10.68 2.31 -5.27
N GLY A 55 11.69 3.13 -5.55
CA GLY A 55 12.16 3.40 -6.90
C GLY A 55 13.26 2.47 -7.40
N GLU A 56 14.06 1.91 -6.51
CA GLU A 56 15.23 1.10 -6.85
C GLU A 56 15.13 -0.29 -6.21
N PHE A 57 15.17 -0.37 -4.88
CA PHE A 57 15.45 -1.64 -4.20
C PHE A 57 14.34 -2.69 -4.33
N VAL A 58 13.06 -2.28 -4.27
CA VAL A 58 11.93 -3.21 -4.50
C VAL A 58 11.69 -3.54 -5.97
N GLN A 59 12.39 -2.85 -6.86
CA GLN A 59 12.34 -3.04 -8.31
C GLN A 59 13.55 -3.84 -8.83
N GLU A 60 14.43 -4.28 -7.93
CA GLU A 60 15.63 -5.05 -8.28
C GLU A 60 15.28 -6.34 -9.03
N ALA A 61 16.14 -6.70 -9.98
CA ALA A 61 15.97 -7.91 -10.77
C ALA A 61 16.17 -9.19 -9.92
N SER A 62 16.98 -9.09 -8.87
CA SER A 62 17.15 -10.17 -7.90
C SER A 62 15.91 -10.31 -7.02
N PHE A 63 15.21 -11.44 -7.18
CA PHE A 63 13.99 -11.73 -6.42
C PHE A 63 14.21 -11.67 -4.90
N ASP A 64 15.32 -12.22 -4.41
CA ASP A 64 15.64 -12.26 -2.98
C ASP A 64 15.86 -10.84 -2.43
N VAL A 65 16.60 -10.01 -3.16
CA VAL A 65 16.87 -8.61 -2.77
C VAL A 65 15.60 -7.77 -2.82
N ALA A 66 14.81 -7.86 -3.90
CA ALA A 66 13.56 -7.12 -4.03
C ALA A 66 12.53 -7.52 -2.96
N SER A 67 12.43 -8.82 -2.67
CA SER A 67 11.52 -9.34 -1.64
C SER A 67 11.95 -8.92 -0.23
N ASP A 68 13.24 -8.97 0.07
CA ASP A 68 13.78 -8.50 1.35
C ASP A 68 13.63 -6.98 1.51
N ALA A 69 13.90 -6.20 0.47
CA ALA A 69 13.68 -4.76 0.44
C ALA A 69 12.21 -4.41 0.66
N PHE A 70 11.28 -5.16 0.04
CA PHE A 70 9.85 -4.96 0.24
C PHE A 70 9.43 -5.31 1.67
N ALA A 71 9.96 -6.41 2.24
CA ALA A 71 9.71 -6.78 3.62
C ALA A 71 10.17 -5.69 4.60
N THR A 72 11.33 -5.09 4.36
CA THR A 72 11.82 -3.94 5.12
C THR A 72 10.95 -2.71 4.95
N LEU A 73 10.59 -2.35 3.72
CA LEU A 73 9.68 -1.24 3.42
C LEU A 73 8.35 -1.39 4.18
N ARG A 74 7.74 -2.58 4.12
CA ARG A 74 6.53 -2.90 4.86
C ARG A 74 6.73 -2.73 6.36
N ASP A 75 7.79 -3.30 6.92
CA ASP A 75 8.07 -3.22 8.36
C ASP A 75 8.20 -1.76 8.83
N LEU A 76 8.91 -0.93 8.08
CA LEU A 76 9.04 0.50 8.35
C LEU A 76 7.68 1.22 8.37
N LEU A 77 6.79 0.89 7.44
CA LEU A 77 5.48 1.53 7.29
C LEU A 77 4.39 0.97 8.22
N THR A 78 4.59 -0.19 8.84
CA THR A 78 3.53 -0.84 9.65
C THR A 78 3.90 -1.11 11.10
N ARG A 79 5.19 -1.13 11.46
CA ARG A 79 5.62 -1.51 12.83
C ARG A 79 5.22 -0.48 13.88
N HIS A 80 5.62 0.78 13.67
CA HIS A 80 5.38 1.87 14.61
C HIS A 80 4.29 2.77 14.05
N LYS A 81 3.03 2.43 14.33
CA LYS A 81 1.84 3.03 13.72
C LYS A 81 1.84 4.56 13.78
N ASP A 82 2.17 5.15 14.92
CA ASP A 82 2.19 6.60 15.09
C ASP A 82 3.31 7.28 14.30
N VAL A 83 4.49 6.65 14.23
CA VAL A 83 5.62 7.14 13.44
C VAL A 83 5.29 7.09 11.94
N ALA A 84 4.77 5.96 11.47
CA ALA A 84 4.36 5.79 10.08
C ALA A 84 3.22 6.75 9.71
N ALA A 85 2.20 6.90 10.55
CA ALA A 85 1.09 7.80 10.31
C ALA A 85 1.52 9.27 10.25
N ALA A 86 2.38 9.71 11.17
CA ALA A 86 2.93 11.07 11.16
C ALA A 86 3.73 11.32 9.88
N PHE A 87 4.59 10.38 9.49
CA PHE A 87 5.38 10.46 8.28
C PHE A 87 4.52 10.48 7.01
N LEU A 88 3.59 9.53 6.86
CA LEU A 88 2.71 9.40 5.69
C LEU A 88 1.81 10.63 5.53
N THR A 89 1.36 11.21 6.63
CA THR A 89 0.57 12.45 6.60
C THR A 89 1.44 13.63 6.13
N ALA A 90 2.65 13.78 6.68
CA ALA A 90 3.54 14.89 6.36
C ALA A 90 4.06 14.84 4.91
N HIS A 91 4.25 13.65 4.35
CA HIS A 91 4.86 13.43 3.04
C HIS A 91 3.90 12.79 2.02
N TYR A 92 2.59 12.92 2.23
CA TYR A 92 1.57 12.21 1.46
C TYR A 92 1.77 12.27 -0.06
N ALA A 93 1.94 13.48 -0.61
CA ALA A 93 2.00 13.68 -2.06
C ALA A 93 3.20 12.97 -2.70
N GLU A 94 4.37 13.06 -2.07
CA GLU A 94 5.58 12.40 -2.53
C GLU A 94 5.47 10.87 -2.40
N VAL A 95 5.05 10.40 -1.22
CA VAL A 95 4.97 8.97 -0.92
C VAL A 95 3.97 8.28 -1.83
N PHE A 96 2.72 8.76 -1.89
CA PHE A 96 1.68 8.09 -2.67
C PHE A 96 1.79 8.35 -4.17
N GLY A 97 2.42 9.46 -4.60
CA GLY A 97 2.83 9.63 -5.99
C GLY A 97 3.78 8.51 -6.41
N LEU A 98 4.85 8.31 -5.65
CA LEU A 98 5.83 7.26 -5.94
C LEU A 98 5.24 5.86 -5.79
N TYR A 99 4.45 5.62 -4.75
CA TYR A 99 3.77 4.35 -4.49
C TYR A 99 2.88 3.95 -5.68
N ASN A 100 2.05 4.88 -6.15
CA ASN A 100 1.14 4.64 -7.25
C ASN A 100 1.86 4.43 -8.58
N ASP A 101 2.95 5.18 -8.83
CA ASP A 101 3.63 5.20 -10.13
C ASP A 101 4.77 4.19 -10.27
N ARG A 102 5.28 3.64 -9.16
CA ARG A 102 6.34 2.61 -9.17
C ARG A 102 5.88 1.26 -8.66
N LEU A 103 5.06 1.22 -7.61
CA LEU A 103 4.72 -0.03 -6.95
C LEU A 103 3.47 -0.67 -7.55
N LEU A 104 2.38 0.10 -7.63
CA LEU A 104 1.10 -0.41 -8.16
C LEU A 104 1.13 -0.65 -9.68
N THR A 105 2.08 -0.05 -10.39
CA THR A 105 2.30 -0.19 -11.83
C THR A 105 3.51 -1.07 -12.16
N SER A 106 4.15 -1.68 -11.16
CA SER A 106 5.30 -2.55 -11.34
C SER A 106 5.01 -3.69 -12.33
N GLU A 107 5.98 -3.97 -13.21
CA GLU A 107 5.96 -5.15 -14.09
C GLU A 107 6.20 -6.44 -13.29
N ASN A 108 6.90 -6.35 -12.16
CA ASN A 108 7.05 -7.46 -11.22
C ASN A 108 5.71 -7.72 -10.52
N TYR A 109 5.12 -8.89 -10.82
CA TYR A 109 3.86 -9.37 -10.26
C TYR A 109 3.87 -9.41 -8.72
N VAL A 110 4.96 -9.88 -8.11
CA VAL A 110 5.06 -10.02 -6.65
C VAL A 110 5.06 -8.65 -6.00
N THR A 111 5.88 -7.72 -6.51
CA THR A 111 5.90 -6.33 -6.04
C THR A 111 4.52 -5.70 -6.18
N ARG A 112 3.87 -5.81 -7.35
CA ARG A 112 2.54 -5.22 -7.57
C ARG A 112 1.49 -5.77 -6.60
N ARG A 113 1.43 -7.10 -6.44
CA ARG A 113 0.49 -7.76 -5.53
C ARG A 113 0.74 -7.36 -4.06
N GLN A 114 1.99 -7.44 -3.60
CA GLN A 114 2.31 -7.13 -2.21
C GLN A 114 2.09 -5.65 -1.89
N SER A 115 2.32 -4.77 -2.87
CA SER A 115 2.03 -3.33 -2.74
C SER A 115 0.54 -3.08 -2.63
N LEU A 116 -0.29 -3.76 -3.41
CA LEU A 116 -1.74 -3.58 -3.31
C LEU A 116 -2.29 -4.07 -1.95
N LYS A 117 -1.76 -5.19 -1.47
CA LYS A 117 -2.07 -5.70 -0.12
C LYS A 117 -1.65 -4.71 0.97
N LEU A 118 -0.40 -4.21 0.89
CA LEU A 118 0.11 -3.23 1.86
C LEU A 118 -0.68 -1.92 1.81
N LEU A 119 -1.11 -1.46 0.64
CA LEU A 119 -1.99 -0.30 0.52
C LEU A 119 -3.30 -0.53 1.30
N GLY A 120 -3.93 -1.70 1.15
CA GLY A 120 -5.11 -2.07 1.93
C GLY A 120 -4.86 -2.04 3.45
N GLU A 121 -3.73 -2.60 3.91
CA GLU A 121 -3.31 -2.57 5.31
C GLU A 121 -3.13 -1.12 5.82
N LEU A 122 -2.47 -0.27 5.04
CA LEU A 122 -2.22 1.13 5.41
C LEU A 122 -3.50 1.95 5.49
N LEU A 123 -4.43 1.76 4.55
CA LEU A 123 -5.69 2.50 4.52
C LEU A 123 -6.64 2.09 5.65
N LEU A 124 -6.57 0.84 6.11
CA LEU A 124 -7.43 0.34 7.20
C LEU A 124 -6.83 0.56 8.60
N GLU A 125 -5.58 1.00 8.70
CA GLU A 125 -4.95 1.33 9.97
C GLU A 125 -5.56 2.59 10.59
N ARG A 126 -5.95 2.52 11.87
CA ARG A 126 -6.64 3.61 12.56
C ARG A 126 -5.80 4.87 12.67
N ALA A 127 -4.49 4.72 12.90
CA ALA A 127 -3.56 5.84 12.95
C ALA A 127 -3.49 6.60 11.61
N ASN A 128 -3.77 5.91 10.49
CA ASN A 128 -3.72 6.46 9.14
C ASN A 128 -5.05 7.06 8.67
N PHE A 129 -6.01 7.37 9.56
CA PHE A 129 -7.33 7.88 9.16
C PHE A 129 -7.26 9.07 8.19
N ASN A 130 -6.37 10.05 8.44
CA ASN A 130 -6.21 11.22 7.58
C ASN A 130 -5.68 10.83 6.19
N VAL A 131 -4.68 9.95 6.16
CA VAL A 131 -4.10 9.40 4.92
C VAL A 131 -5.17 8.64 4.13
N MET A 132 -5.94 7.79 4.80
CA MET A 132 -7.04 7.04 4.21
C MET A 132 -8.07 7.99 3.58
N MET A 133 -8.55 8.98 4.34
CA MET A 133 -9.53 9.94 3.85
C MET A 133 -9.00 10.73 2.64
N GLN A 134 -7.73 11.11 2.64
CA GLN A 134 -7.11 11.79 1.50
C GLN A 134 -7.00 10.87 0.27
N TYR A 135 -6.60 9.61 0.46
CA TYR A 135 -6.44 8.64 -0.64
C TYR A 135 -7.75 8.28 -1.31
N ILE A 136 -8.80 8.02 -0.52
CA ILE A 136 -10.11 7.61 -1.05
C ILE A 136 -10.95 8.78 -1.60
N SER A 137 -10.47 10.00 -1.42
CA SER A 137 -11.08 11.21 -1.99
C SER A 137 -10.58 11.53 -3.40
N ASP A 138 -9.55 10.85 -3.89
CA ASP A 138 -8.96 11.10 -5.21
C ASP A 138 -9.57 10.18 -6.28
N LYS A 139 -10.15 10.79 -7.32
CA LYS A 139 -10.77 10.08 -8.45
C LYS A 139 -9.78 9.22 -9.25
N SER A 140 -8.52 9.63 -9.34
CA SER A 140 -7.48 8.90 -10.07
C SER A 140 -7.10 7.63 -9.33
N ASN A 141 -7.04 7.69 -7.98
CA ASN A 141 -6.86 6.50 -7.16
C ASN A 141 -8.02 5.52 -7.34
N LEU A 142 -9.27 5.99 -7.31
CA LEU A 142 -10.44 5.14 -7.57
C LEU A 142 -10.33 4.44 -8.93
N LYS A 143 -10.05 5.19 -10.00
CA LYS A 143 -9.90 4.62 -11.36
C LYS A 143 -8.81 3.57 -11.41
N ARG A 144 -7.66 3.83 -10.77
CA ARG A 144 -6.54 2.89 -10.71
C ARG A 144 -6.95 1.58 -10.06
N VAL A 145 -7.64 1.65 -8.92
CA VAL A 145 -8.13 0.47 -8.20
C VAL A 145 -9.17 -0.29 -9.03
N MET A 146 -10.12 0.41 -9.67
CA MET A 146 -11.12 -0.22 -10.56
C MET A 146 -10.47 -0.92 -11.77
N ILE A 147 -9.36 -0.40 -12.30
CA ILE A 147 -8.58 -1.05 -13.35
C ILE A 147 -7.92 -2.33 -12.81
N MET A 148 -7.31 -2.28 -11.62
CA MET A 148 -6.68 -3.46 -10.99
C MET A 148 -7.69 -4.55 -10.63
N MET A 149 -8.94 -4.21 -10.32
CA MET A 149 -10.01 -5.20 -10.17
C MET A 149 -10.29 -6.00 -11.45
N ARG A 150 -9.81 -5.53 -12.61
CA ARG A 150 -9.91 -6.20 -13.91
C ARG A 150 -8.57 -6.77 -14.40
N ASP A 151 -7.55 -6.85 -13.54
CA ASP A 151 -6.25 -7.45 -13.87
C ASP A 151 -6.41 -8.94 -14.25
N ASN A 152 -5.49 -9.50 -15.03
CA ASN A 152 -5.54 -10.92 -15.40
C ASN A 152 -5.30 -11.86 -14.21
N SER A 153 -4.68 -11.37 -13.13
CA SER A 153 -4.40 -12.15 -11.93
C SER A 153 -5.55 -12.07 -10.91
N ALA A 154 -6.16 -13.21 -10.63
CA ALA A 154 -7.15 -13.38 -9.56
C ALA A 154 -6.68 -12.82 -8.20
N ASN A 155 -5.39 -12.94 -7.87
CA ASN A 155 -4.87 -12.42 -6.61
C ASN A 155 -4.79 -10.90 -6.60
N ILE A 156 -4.43 -10.26 -7.73
CA ILE A 156 -4.42 -8.79 -7.82
C ILE A 156 -5.85 -8.25 -7.77
N GLN A 157 -6.77 -8.89 -8.50
CA GLN A 157 -8.19 -8.56 -8.45
C GLN A 157 -8.71 -8.56 -7.01
N PHE A 158 -8.38 -9.61 -6.25
CA PHE A 158 -8.81 -9.77 -4.86
C PHE A 158 -8.25 -8.69 -3.92
N GLU A 159 -6.95 -8.38 -4.00
CA GLU A 159 -6.37 -7.29 -3.20
C GLU A 159 -6.95 -5.91 -3.63
N ALA A 160 -7.22 -5.71 -4.92
CA ALA A 160 -7.87 -4.49 -5.43
C ALA A 160 -9.28 -4.32 -4.85
N PHE A 161 -10.03 -5.41 -4.71
CA PHE A 161 -11.36 -5.40 -4.09
C PHE A 161 -11.30 -4.87 -2.65
N HIS A 162 -10.31 -5.28 -1.86
CA HIS A 162 -10.14 -4.81 -0.48
C HIS A 162 -9.84 -3.31 -0.39
N VAL A 163 -9.17 -2.72 -1.39
CA VAL A 163 -8.99 -1.27 -1.47
C VAL A 163 -10.27 -0.59 -1.98
N PHE A 164 -10.91 -1.15 -3.00
CA PHE A 164 -12.13 -0.61 -3.61
C PHE A 164 -13.28 -0.49 -2.61
N LYS A 165 -13.46 -1.49 -1.73
CA LYS A 165 -14.52 -1.43 -0.72
C LYS A 165 -14.39 -0.21 0.20
N VAL A 166 -13.17 0.29 0.46
CA VAL A 166 -12.96 1.49 1.29
C VAL A 166 -13.49 2.75 0.60
N PHE A 167 -13.34 2.87 -0.73
CA PHE A 167 -13.92 3.97 -1.50
C PHE A 167 -15.45 3.98 -1.42
N VAL A 168 -16.08 2.80 -1.60
CA VAL A 168 -17.55 2.69 -1.59
C VAL A 168 -18.11 2.85 -0.18
N ALA A 169 -17.41 2.37 0.84
CA ALA A 169 -17.82 2.49 2.24
C ALA A 169 -17.67 3.92 2.80
N ASN A 170 -16.93 4.82 2.14
CA ASN A 170 -16.77 6.20 2.59
C ASN A 170 -18.13 6.92 2.66
N PRO A 171 -18.61 7.37 3.83
CA PRO A 171 -19.88 8.11 3.94
C PRO A 171 -19.76 9.56 3.44
N ARG A 172 -18.55 10.09 3.28
CA ARG A 172 -18.26 11.47 2.85
C ARG A 172 -17.53 11.46 1.51
N LYS A 173 -18.14 10.83 0.49
CA LYS A 173 -17.55 10.74 -0.85
C LYS A 173 -17.49 12.13 -1.48
N PRO A 174 -16.36 12.55 -2.06
CA PRO A 174 -16.34 13.74 -2.91
C PRO A 174 -17.20 13.53 -4.15
N ALA A 175 -17.79 14.61 -4.66
CA ALA A 175 -18.69 14.57 -5.82
C ALA A 175 -18.08 13.87 -7.05
N GLU A 176 -16.78 14.04 -7.30
CA GLU A 176 -16.11 13.38 -8.42
C GLU A 176 -15.98 11.86 -8.25
N VAL A 177 -15.77 11.38 -7.03
CA VAL A 177 -15.68 9.95 -6.70
C VAL A 177 -17.08 9.33 -6.80
N GLU A 178 -18.07 10.00 -6.23
CA GLU A 178 -19.48 9.58 -6.30
C GLU A 178 -19.98 9.52 -7.75
N ALA A 179 -19.70 10.55 -8.56
CA ALA A 179 -20.06 10.56 -9.97
C ALA A 179 -19.45 9.39 -10.74
N ILE A 180 -18.21 8.97 -10.46
CA ILE A 180 -17.60 7.79 -11.10
C ILE A 180 -18.35 6.52 -10.70
N LEU A 181 -18.68 6.35 -9.41
CA LEU A 181 -19.41 5.19 -8.92
C LEU A 181 -20.82 5.12 -9.52
N LEU A 182 -21.54 6.24 -9.56
CA LEU A 182 -22.88 6.35 -10.15
C LEU A 182 -22.87 6.04 -11.65
N ASN A 183 -21.97 6.68 -12.42
CA ASN A 183 -21.87 6.47 -13.87
C ASN A 183 -21.50 5.03 -14.26
N ASN A 184 -20.90 4.26 -13.34
CA ASN A 184 -20.51 2.87 -13.56
C ASN A 184 -21.33 1.88 -12.72
N ARG A 185 -22.38 2.33 -12.01
CA ARG A 185 -23.07 1.55 -10.98
C ARG A 185 -23.53 0.19 -11.49
N ASP A 186 -24.28 0.16 -12.58
CA ASP A 186 -24.88 -1.08 -13.08
C ASP A 186 -23.81 -2.06 -13.58
N LYS A 187 -22.74 -1.54 -14.19
CA LYS A 187 -21.58 -2.35 -14.62
C LYS A 187 -20.80 -2.90 -13.44
N LEU A 188 -20.60 -2.09 -12.39
CA LEU A 188 -19.91 -2.49 -11.16
C LEU A 188 -20.70 -3.57 -10.42
N VAL A 189 -22.01 -3.40 -10.31
CA VAL A 189 -22.91 -4.40 -9.72
C VAL A 189 -22.83 -5.72 -10.48
N ALA A 190 -23.03 -5.70 -11.80
CA ALA A 190 -22.97 -6.92 -12.62
C ALA A 190 -21.58 -7.58 -12.57
N PHE A 191 -20.51 -6.79 -12.49
CA PHE A 191 -19.16 -7.30 -12.30
C PHE A 191 -19.01 -8.01 -10.94
N LEU A 192 -19.42 -7.38 -9.85
CA LEU A 192 -19.31 -7.92 -8.49
C LEU A 192 -20.17 -9.15 -8.25
N GLU A 193 -21.35 -9.25 -8.88
CA GLU A 193 -22.21 -10.44 -8.82
C GLU A 193 -21.51 -11.70 -9.38
N ASN A 194 -20.55 -11.52 -10.29
CA ASN A 194 -19.75 -12.59 -10.89
C ASN A 194 -18.30 -12.68 -10.36
N PHE A 195 -17.94 -11.83 -9.40
CA PHE A 195 -16.57 -11.68 -8.93
C PHE A 195 -16.20 -12.76 -7.90
N HIS A 196 -15.22 -13.61 -8.24
CA HIS A 196 -14.69 -14.69 -7.40
C HIS A 196 -15.75 -15.55 -6.70
N ASN A 197 -16.78 -16.00 -7.43
CA ASN A 197 -17.84 -16.87 -6.88
C ASN A 197 -17.34 -18.27 -6.49
N ASP A 198 -16.12 -18.62 -6.90
CA ASP A 198 -15.40 -19.83 -6.49
C ASP A 198 -14.86 -19.76 -5.05
N LYS A 199 -14.82 -18.58 -4.43
CA LYS A 199 -14.37 -18.42 -3.04
C LYS A 199 -15.50 -18.73 -2.05
N GLU A 200 -15.21 -19.65 -1.13
CA GLU A 200 -16.13 -20.07 -0.06
C GLU A 200 -15.95 -19.29 1.25
N ASP A 201 -15.07 -18.28 1.28
CA ASP A 201 -14.84 -17.44 2.47
C ASP A 201 -16.12 -16.65 2.84
N PRO A 202 -16.76 -16.95 3.98
CA PRO A 202 -18.01 -16.29 4.37
C PRO A 202 -17.87 -14.77 4.53
N GLN A 203 -16.71 -14.31 5.04
CA GLN A 203 -16.47 -12.89 5.23
C GLN A 203 -16.42 -12.17 3.88
N PHE A 204 -15.72 -12.75 2.90
CA PHE A 204 -15.67 -12.17 1.56
C PHE A 204 -17.05 -12.12 0.89
N ILE A 205 -17.86 -13.18 1.04
CA ILE A 205 -19.21 -13.23 0.49
C ILE A 205 -20.07 -12.12 1.10
N GLU A 206 -20.03 -11.95 2.41
CA GLU A 206 -20.76 -10.88 3.12
C GLU A 206 -20.30 -9.48 2.68
N GLU A 207 -18.98 -9.23 2.66
CA GLU A 207 -18.41 -7.96 2.21
C GLU A 207 -18.83 -7.62 0.78
N LYS A 208 -18.86 -8.62 -0.11
CA LYS A 208 -19.27 -8.45 -1.51
C LYS A 208 -20.76 -8.11 -1.61
N GLN A 209 -21.62 -8.78 -0.86
CA GLN A 209 -23.06 -8.48 -0.86
C GLN A 209 -23.35 -7.09 -0.29
N LEU A 210 -22.69 -6.71 0.81
CA LEU A 210 -22.79 -5.37 1.38
C LEU A 210 -22.35 -4.30 0.38
N LEU A 211 -21.26 -4.54 -0.34
CA LEU A 211 -20.74 -3.64 -1.36
C LEU A 211 -21.73 -3.47 -2.52
N ILE A 212 -22.31 -4.56 -3.02
CA ILE A 212 -23.35 -4.55 -4.06
C ILE A 212 -24.57 -3.76 -3.59
N ALA A 213 -25.05 -4.03 -2.38
CA ALA A 213 -26.19 -3.32 -1.80
C ALA A 213 -25.91 -1.81 -1.67
N THR A 214 -24.70 -1.44 -1.22
CA THR A 214 -24.27 -0.05 -1.11
C THR A 214 -24.25 0.64 -2.46
N LEU A 215 -23.71 -0.01 -3.51
CA LEU A 215 -23.70 0.52 -4.87
C LEU A 215 -25.12 0.68 -5.43
N LYS A 216 -26.00 -0.29 -5.24
CA LYS A 216 -27.41 -0.22 -5.66
C LYS A 216 -28.17 0.92 -4.97
N GLY A 217 -27.79 1.25 -3.73
CA GLY A 217 -28.34 2.34 -2.95
C GLY A 217 -27.80 3.74 -3.30
N LEU A 218 -26.80 3.86 -4.19
CA LEU A 218 -26.36 5.16 -4.69
C LEU A 218 -27.45 5.75 -5.61
N GLY A 219 -27.95 6.92 -5.23
CA GLY A 219 -29.00 7.67 -5.92
C GLY A 219 -28.52 9.04 -6.37
#